data_AF-A0AAV2BL38-F1
#
_entry.id   AF-A0AAV2BL38-F1
#
_cell.length_a   1.000
_cell.length_b   1.000
_cell.length_c   1.000
_cell.angle_alpha   90.00
_cell.angle_beta   90.00
_cell.angle_gamma   90.00
#
_symmetry.space_group_name_H-M   'P 1'
#
loop_
_entity.id
_entity.type
_entity.pdbx_description
1 polymer ?
#
loop_
_entity_poly.entity_id
_entity_poly.type
_entity_poly.pdbx_seq_one_letter_code
_entity_poly.pdbx_strand_id
1 'polypeptide(L)'
;MDQSIEKQSAIKQKHDSFGEYVAEKLRSLEPNMAIYCQKIINDAMFLAETGSLNISSKIVTPMLNSNETNSVKSEYVSDVE
;
A
#
# COMPACT_ATOMS: atom_id res chain seq x y z
N MET A 1 -22.75 -33.98 17.66
CA MET A 1 -22.67 -33.91 16.20
C MET A 1 -23.89 -33.13 15.76
N ASP A 2 -23.71 -31.91 15.28
CA ASP A 2 -24.30 -31.49 14.01
C ASP A 2 -23.74 -30.13 13.62
N GLN A 3 -22.90 -30.16 12.58
CA GLN A 3 -22.33 -28.99 11.94
C GLN A 3 -23.39 -28.42 10.99
N SER A 4 -24.09 -27.38 11.41
CA SER A 4 -24.83 -26.51 10.49
C SER A 4 -23.99 -25.28 10.19
N ILE A 5 -22.84 -25.49 9.55
CA ILE A 5 -22.19 -24.41 8.79
C ILE A 5 -23.04 -24.31 7.53
N GLU A 6 -24.11 -23.53 7.59
CA GLU A 6 -24.83 -23.09 6.40
C GLU A 6 -23.81 -22.40 5.51
N LYS A 7 -23.35 -23.15 4.51
CA LYS A 7 -22.65 -22.61 3.35
C LYS A 7 -23.72 -21.85 2.57
N GLN A 8 -24.11 -20.69 3.08
CA GLN A 8 -24.89 -19.72 2.34
C GLN A 8 -24.10 -19.49 1.06
N SER A 9 -24.58 -20.01 -0.07
CA SER A 9 -24.08 -19.60 -1.36
C SER A 9 -24.53 -18.16 -1.51
N ALA A 10 -23.77 -17.23 -0.92
CA ALA A 10 -23.98 -15.82 -1.07
C ALA A 10 -24.05 -15.56 -2.57
N ILE A 11 -25.15 -14.96 -3.01
CA ILE A 11 -25.35 -14.57 -4.40
C ILE A 11 -24.10 -13.78 -4.81
N LYS A 12 -23.30 -14.34 -5.72
CA LYS A 12 -22.05 -13.71 -6.16
C LYS A 12 -22.33 -12.30 -6.64
N GLN A 13 -21.82 -11.32 -5.93
CA GLN A 13 -21.92 -9.92 -6.29
C GLN A 13 -20.96 -9.61 -7.44
N LYS A 14 -21.25 -8.53 -8.16
CA LYS A 14 -20.53 -8.10 -9.38
C LYS A 14 -19.00 -7.99 -9.19
N HIS A 15 -18.52 -7.81 -7.97
CA HIS A 15 -17.11 -7.61 -7.66
C HIS A 15 -16.48 -8.75 -6.85
N ASP A 16 -17.22 -9.81 -6.53
CA ASP A 16 -16.72 -10.91 -5.68
C ASP A 16 -15.53 -11.62 -6.31
N SER A 17 -15.56 -11.85 -7.63
CA SER A 17 -14.43 -12.47 -8.34
C SER A 17 -13.16 -11.60 -8.30
N PHE A 18 -13.31 -10.28 -8.29
CA PHE A 18 -12.18 -9.37 -8.12
C PHE A 18 -11.67 -9.37 -6.67
N GLY A 19 -12.59 -9.37 -5.70
CA GLY A 19 -12.26 -9.48 -4.28
C GLY A 19 -11.50 -10.77 -3.96
N GLU A 20 -11.98 -11.91 -4.48
CA GLU A 20 -11.32 -13.22 -4.37
C GLU A 20 -9.90 -13.16 -4.96
N TYR A 21 -9.74 -12.61 -6.16
CA TYR A 21 -8.43 -12.44 -6.80
C TYR A 21 -7.46 -11.58 -5.97
N VAL A 22 -7.93 -10.44 -5.47
CA VAL A 22 -7.11 -9.54 -4.63
C VAL A 22 -6.71 -10.24 -3.33
N ALA A 23 -7.63 -10.99 -2.71
CA ALA A 23 -7.36 -11.74 -1.49
C ALA A 23 -6.27 -12.80 -1.71
N GLU A 24 -6.35 -13.58 -2.79
CA GLU A 24 -5.31 -14.55 -3.14
C GLU A 24 -3.94 -13.87 -3.38
N LYS A 25 -3.93 -12.73 -4.08
CA LYS A 25 -2.69 -11.96 -4.30
C LYS A 25 -2.08 -11.46 -3.00
N LEU A 26 -2.89 -10.93 -2.07
CA LEU A 26 -2.42 -10.49 -0.77
C LEU A 26 -1.84 -11.64 0.07
N ARG A 27 -2.39 -12.86 -0.02
CA ARG A 27 -1.84 -14.04 0.66
C ARG A 27 -0.50 -14.50 0.08
N SER A 28 -0.26 -14.25 -1.20
CA SER A 28 0.99 -14.63 -1.87
C SER A 28 2.14 -13.62 -1.71
N LEU A 29 1.84 -12.42 -1.20
CA LEU A 29 2.84 -11.36 -1.00
C LEU A 29 3.59 -11.52 0.32
N GLU A 30 4.80 -10.95 0.38
CA GLU A 30 5.50 -10.83 1.65
C GLU A 30 4.67 -9.96 2.64
N PRO A 31 4.62 -10.31 3.94
CA PRO A 31 3.76 -9.63 4.90
C PRO A 31 3.98 -8.12 5.01
N ASN A 32 5.23 -7.68 4.92
CA ASN A 32 5.63 -6.26 4.87
C ASN A 32 4.99 -5.52 3.67
N MET A 33 4.97 -6.15 2.50
CA MET A 33 4.40 -5.56 1.28
C MET A 33 2.88 -5.63 1.25
N ALA A 34 2.30 -6.70 1.79
CA ALA A 34 0.84 -6.87 1.87
C ALA A 34 0.17 -5.75 2.69
N ILE A 35 0.82 -5.28 3.76
CA ILE A 35 0.33 -4.15 4.58
C ILE A 35 0.23 -2.87 3.75
N TYR A 36 1.24 -2.56 2.93
CA TYR A 36 1.21 -1.38 2.06
C TYR A 36 0.12 -1.50 0.99
N CYS A 37 -0.04 -2.67 0.38
CA CYS A 37 -1.12 -2.91 -0.59
C CYS A 37 -2.50 -2.72 0.03
N GLN A 38 -2.75 -3.26 1.23
CA GLN A 38 -4.03 -3.09 1.95
C GLN A 38 -4.31 -1.60 2.21
N LYS A 39 -3.31 -0.85 2.67
CA LYS A 39 -3.45 0.60 2.88
C LYS A 39 -3.85 1.32 1.59
N ILE A 40 -3.16 1.05 0.48
CA ILE A 40 -3.44 1.71 -0.81
C ILE A 40 -4.86 1.40 -1.29
N ILE A 41 -5.31 0.15 -1.17
CA ILE A 41 -6.67 -0.25 -1.56
C ILE A 41 -7.70 0.50 -0.71
N ASN A 42 -7.50 0.56 0.61
CA ASN A 42 -8.40 1.27 1.51
C ASN A 42 -8.45 2.78 1.21
N ASP A 43 -7.29 3.40 1.02
CA ASP A 43 -7.19 4.83 0.67
C ASP A 43 -7.91 5.10 -0.67
N ALA A 44 -7.77 4.23 -1.66
CA ALA A 44 -8.44 4.36 -2.95
C ALA A 44 -9.97 4.24 -2.82
N MET A 45 -10.48 3.29 -2.03
CA MET A 45 -11.91 3.14 -1.77
C MET A 45 -12.47 4.36 -1.04
N PHE A 46 -11.77 4.83 -0.01
CA PHE A 46 -12.15 6.04 0.74
C PHE A 46 -12.19 7.29 -0.16
N LEU A 47 -11.19 7.47 -1.02
CA LEU A 47 -11.18 8.57 -1.99
C LEU A 47 -12.31 8.44 -3.01
N ALA A 48 -12.70 7.22 -3.40
CA ALA A 48 -13.83 7.01 -4.30
C ALA A 48 -15.16 7.36 -3.62
N GLU A 49 -15.35 6.94 -2.37
CA GLU A 49 -16.56 7.24 -1.57
C GLU A 49 -16.72 8.75 -1.31
N THR A 50 -15.61 9.44 -1.08
CA THR A 50 -15.59 10.91 -0.89
C THR A 50 -15.62 11.70 -2.20
N GLY A 51 -15.68 11.04 -3.36
CA GLY A 51 -15.70 11.68 -4.68
C GLY A 51 -14.39 12.37 -5.07
N SER A 52 -13.31 12.10 -4.35
CA SER A 52 -11.98 12.71 -4.56
C SER A 52 -11.06 11.85 -5.44
N LEU A 53 -11.40 10.58 -5.68
CA LEU A 53 -10.69 9.71 -6.61
C LEU A 53 -10.99 10.13 -8.06
N ASN A 54 -9.94 10.42 -8.84
CA ASN A 54 -10.07 10.88 -10.22
C ASN A 54 -8.99 10.25 -11.11
N ILE A 55 -9.06 10.50 -12.42
CA ILE A 55 -8.14 9.89 -13.40
C ILE A 55 -6.66 10.27 -13.22
N SER A 56 -6.39 11.35 -12.49
CA SER A 56 -5.01 11.77 -12.16
C SER A 56 -4.46 11.09 -10.90
N SER A 57 -5.28 10.37 -10.14
CA SER A 57 -4.87 9.61 -8.97
C SER A 57 -3.91 8.48 -9.38
N LYS A 58 -2.75 8.41 -8.73
CA LYS A 58 -1.68 7.45 -9.04
C LYS A 58 -0.84 7.12 -7.80
N ILE A 59 -0.21 5.96 -7.82
CA ILE A 59 0.79 5.58 -6.81
C ILE A 59 2.09 6.33 -7.13
N VAL A 60 2.62 7.07 -6.15
CA VAL A 60 3.93 7.74 -6.26
C VAL A 60 4.91 7.03 -5.34
N THR A 61 5.87 6.34 -5.94
CA THR A 61 7.01 5.75 -5.21
C THR A 61 8.20 6.68 -5.43
N PRO A 62 8.73 7.35 -4.39
CA PRO A 62 9.94 8.14 -4.55
C PRO A 62 11.06 7.19 -4.99
N MET A 63 11.64 7.45 -6.16
CA MET A 63 12.96 6.90 -6.46
C MET A 63 13.92 7.47 -5.43
N LEU A 64 14.74 6.60 -4.82
CA LEU A 64 15.93 7.05 -4.12
C LEU A 64 16.79 7.77 -5.18
N ASN A 65 16.67 9.10 -5.22
CA ASN A 65 17.64 9.92 -5.92
C ASN A 65 18.95 9.68 -5.19
N SER A 66 19.82 8.86 -5.76
CA SER A 66 21.18 8.61 -5.30
C SER A 66 22.04 9.87 -5.49
N ASN A 67 21.68 10.94 -4.79
CA ASN A 67 22.46 12.15 -4.65
C ASN A 67 22.86 12.29 -3.18
N GLU A 68 23.59 11.30 -2.68
CA GLU A 68 24.47 11.51 -1.53
C GLU A 68 25.64 12.39 -1.98
N THR A 69 25.42 13.71 -2.00
CA THR A 69 26.56 14.63 -1.91
C THR A 69 26.88 14.81 -0.43
N ASN A 70 27.79 13.98 0.07
CA ASN A 70 28.47 14.19 1.34
C ASN A 70 29.07 15.61 1.37
N SER A 71 28.42 16.53 2.09
CA SER A 71 29.05 17.79 2.49
C SER A 71 29.67 17.58 3.86
N VAL A 72 30.89 17.02 3.86
CA VAL A 72 31.75 17.02 5.04
C VAL A 72 32.14 18.47 5.31
N LYS A 73 31.41 19.15 6.21
CA LYS A 73 31.96 20.33 6.88
C LYS A 73 32.94 19.83 7.95
N SER A 74 34.18 19.62 7.55
CA SER A 74 35.30 19.56 8.49
C SER A 74 35.60 21.01 8.90
N GLU A 75 35.12 21.40 10.09
CA GLU A 75 35.55 22.63 10.75
C GLU A 75 37.01 22.45 11.17
N TYR A 76 37.94 23.02 10.39
CA TYR A 76 39.26 23.32 10.91
C TYR A 76 39.10 24.44 11.93
N VAL A 77 39.26 24.08 13.19
CA VAL A 77 39.46 25.01 14.30
C VAL A 77 40.75 25.77 13.99
N SER A 78 40.63 27.06 13.72
CA SER A 78 41.76 27.99 13.71
C SER A 78 42.19 28.22 15.16
N ASP A 79 43.24 27.52 15.59
CA ASP A 79 43.99 27.88 16.78
C ASP A 79 44.59 29.28 16.56
N VAL A 80 44.16 30.24 17.39
CA VAL A 80 44.69 31.61 17.46
C VAL A 80 45.89 31.59 18.42
N GLU A 81 46.93 32.33 18.01
CA GLU A 81 48.27 32.54 18.63
C GLU A 81 48.42 32.34 20.15
#